data_AF-A0ABC8WSL5-F1
#
_entry.id   AF-A0ABC8WSL5-F1
#
_cell.length_a   1.000
_cell.length_b   1.000
_cell.length_c   1.000
_cell.angle_alpha   90.00
_cell.angle_beta   90.00
_cell.angle_gamma   90.00
#
_symmetry.space_group_name_H-M   'P 1'
#
loop_
_entity.id
_entity.type
_entity.pdbx_description
1 polymer ?
#
loop_
_entity_poly.entity_id
_entity_poly.type
_entity_poly.pdbx_seq_one_letter_code
_entity_poly.pdbx_strand_id
1 'polypeptide(L)'
;MKFGKRLKKQIEESLPEWRSHFLNYKELKRRVNAVSSPSPSPAAEAEFLTLLDAEIDKFNAFFLEQEEEFVIRQRELQERIQRAAEANPSPAAEAEIARIQREVVDFHGEMVLLLNYSSVNYTGLAKILKKFDKRTGGVLRLPVIAGVLQQPFFTTDLISELVRDCEAMMEAVFPPAAVSAAARDLEERQAVAAAEQSIFRNTVAALLTMQEVRSGSSTVGHFSLPPMAPLPESEWLVQSVSVQPPPSSPLIPTQ
;
A
#
# COMPACT_ATOMS: atom_id res chain seq x y z
N MET A 1 5.72 -3.11 22.29
CA MET A 1 5.55 -4.51 21.81
C MET A 1 4.53 -4.68 20.67
N LYS A 2 3.64 -3.72 20.40
CA LYS A 2 2.55 -3.85 19.42
C LYS A 2 2.97 -3.83 17.94
N PHE A 3 4.06 -3.12 17.59
CA PHE A 3 4.43 -2.93 16.18
C PHE A 3 4.81 -4.22 15.44
N GLY A 4 5.62 -5.11 16.01
CA GLY A 4 6.03 -6.33 15.31
C GLY A 4 4.85 -7.26 14.97
N LYS A 5 3.81 -7.29 15.83
CA LYS A 5 2.57 -8.02 15.54
C LYS A 5 1.78 -7.35 14.42
N ARG A 6 1.71 -6.02 14.42
CA ARG A 6 1.06 -5.23 13.37
C ARG A 6 1.75 -5.42 12.01
N LEU A 7 3.08 -5.33 11.96
CA LEU A 7 3.85 -5.55 10.74
C LEU A 7 3.60 -6.95 10.18
N LYS A 8 3.60 -7.98 11.04
CA LYS A 8 3.29 -9.36 10.61
C LYS A 8 1.90 -9.46 9.98
N LYS A 9 0.89 -8.83 10.60
CA LYS A 9 -0.48 -8.77 10.05
C LYS A 9 -0.50 -8.07 8.69
N GLN A 10 0.20 -6.94 8.55
CA GLN A 10 0.28 -6.20 7.28
C GLN A 10 0.95 -7.01 6.16
N ILE A 11 1.97 -7.80 6.49
CA ILE A 11 2.61 -8.73 5.54
C ILE A 11 1.66 -9.86 5.16
N GLU A 12 0.88 -10.40 6.11
CA GLU A 12 -0.14 -11.41 5.81
C GLU A 12 -1.26 -10.84 4.93
N GLU A 13 -1.57 -9.56 5.09
CA GLU A 13 -2.53 -8.78 4.30
C GLU A 13 -1.94 -8.17 3.02
N SER A 14 -0.68 -8.44 2.66
CA SER A 14 -0.11 -8.09 1.35
C SER A 14 -0.22 -9.25 0.35
N LEU A 15 0.19 -9.00 -0.90
CA LEU A 15 0.38 -10.05 -1.89
C LEU A 15 1.41 -11.08 -1.41
N PRO A 16 1.16 -12.40 -1.57
CA PRO A 16 2.08 -13.46 -1.13
C PRO A 16 3.52 -13.30 -1.61
N GLU A 17 3.70 -12.93 -2.87
CA GLU A 17 4.96 -12.68 -3.57
C GLU A 17 5.74 -11.51 -2.96
N TRP A 18 5.06 -10.50 -2.41
CA TRP A 18 5.71 -9.32 -1.84
C TRP A 18 6.21 -9.56 -0.41
N ARG A 19 5.75 -10.62 0.25
CA ARG A 19 5.96 -10.83 1.70
C ARG A 19 7.44 -10.91 2.10
N SER A 20 8.28 -11.51 1.26
CA SER A 20 9.73 -11.63 1.48
C SER A 20 10.48 -10.31 1.35
N HIS A 21 9.89 -9.32 0.68
CA HIS A 21 10.52 -8.04 0.41
C HIS A 21 10.32 -7.04 1.56
N PHE A 22 9.36 -7.28 2.46
CA PHE A 22 9.19 -6.45 3.66
C PHE A 22 10.36 -6.55 4.65
N LEU A 23 10.44 -5.55 5.52
CA LEU A 23 11.45 -5.44 6.59
C LEU A 23 11.48 -6.69 7.48
N ASN A 24 12.65 -7.32 7.59
CA ASN A 24 12.91 -8.37 8.56
C ASN A 24 13.13 -7.78 9.97
N TYR A 25 12.07 -7.18 10.50
CA TYR A 25 12.09 -6.50 11.79
C TYR A 25 12.43 -7.45 12.94
N LYS A 26 12.14 -8.75 12.79
CA LYS A 26 12.47 -9.78 13.79
C LYS A 26 13.98 -9.92 13.93
N GLU A 27 14.70 -10.00 12.82
CA GLU A 27 16.15 -10.17 12.82
C GLU A 27 16.87 -8.92 13.35
N LEU A 28 16.51 -7.75 12.84
CA LEU A 28 17.09 -6.49 13.33
C LEU A 28 16.81 -6.31 14.83
N LYS A 29 15.59 -6.61 15.29
CA LYS A 29 15.27 -6.55 16.72
C LYS A 29 16.10 -7.52 17.55
N ARG A 30 16.40 -8.73 17.04
CA ARG A 30 17.29 -9.69 17.69
C ARG A 30 18.68 -9.07 17.86
N ARG A 31 19.22 -8.44 16.80
CA ARG A 31 20.52 -7.76 16.86
C ARG A 31 20.54 -6.61 17.85
N VAL A 32 19.54 -5.73 17.83
CA VAL A 32 19.45 -4.63 18.82
C VAL A 32 19.38 -5.14 20.25
N ASN A 33 18.66 -6.23 20.50
CA ASN A 33 18.55 -6.80 21.85
C ASN A 33 19.86 -7.41 22.34
N ALA A 34 20.70 -7.95 21.44
CA ALA A 34 21.98 -8.55 21.75
C ALA A 34 23.06 -7.53 22.15
N VAL A 35 22.80 -6.23 21.96
CA VAL A 35 23.67 -5.17 22.48
C VAL A 35 23.55 -5.15 24.01
N SER A 36 24.64 -5.56 24.68
CA SER A 36 24.71 -5.79 26.13
C SER A 36 24.98 -4.52 26.96
N SER A 37 25.50 -3.44 26.34
CA SER A 37 25.88 -2.19 27.01
C SER A 37 25.21 -0.97 26.37
N PRO A 38 24.96 0.11 27.14
CA PRO A 38 24.52 1.42 26.63
C PRO A 38 25.63 2.18 25.87
N SER A 39 26.64 1.47 25.38
CA SER A 39 27.68 1.95 24.49
C SER A 39 28.09 0.76 23.64
N PRO A 40 27.50 0.57 22.45
CA PRO A 40 27.86 -0.53 21.56
C PRO A 40 29.33 -0.41 21.17
N SER A 41 29.99 -1.54 20.93
CA SER A 41 31.29 -1.50 20.26
C SER A 41 31.09 -0.98 18.83
N PRO A 42 32.11 -0.32 18.23
CA PRO A 42 32.03 0.10 16.82
C PRO A 42 31.67 -1.05 15.87
N ALA A 43 32.13 -2.26 16.19
CA ALA A 43 31.79 -3.48 15.45
C ALA A 43 30.28 -3.81 15.54
N ALA A 44 29.68 -3.77 16.73
CA ALA A 44 28.26 -4.08 16.90
C ALA A 44 27.34 -3.05 16.22
N GLU A 45 27.76 -1.79 16.20
CA GLU A 45 27.08 -0.72 15.47
C GLU A 45 27.19 -0.93 13.95
N ALA A 46 28.40 -1.17 13.45
CA ALA A 46 28.63 -1.42 12.03
C ALA A 46 27.83 -2.63 11.52
N GLU A 47 27.78 -3.73 12.28
CA GLU A 47 26.98 -4.91 11.93
C GLU A 47 25.47 -4.60 11.88
N PHE A 48 24.96 -3.76 12.78
CA PHE A 48 23.57 -3.33 12.73
C PHE A 48 23.28 -2.48 11.49
N LEU A 49 24.18 -1.55 11.15
CA LEU A 49 24.07 -0.71 9.96
C LEU A 49 24.13 -1.55 8.68
N THR A 50 25.06 -2.51 8.58
CA THR A 50 25.13 -3.42 7.43
C THR A 50 23.85 -4.22 7.22
N LEU A 51 23.22 -4.71 8.29
CA LEU A 51 21.92 -5.38 8.18
C LEU A 51 20.81 -4.42 7.77
N LEU A 52 20.87 -3.16 8.20
CA LEU A 52 19.88 -2.15 7.84
C LEU A 52 20.01 -1.73 6.36
N ASP A 53 21.24 -1.52 5.91
CA ASP A 53 21.56 -1.18 4.52
C ASP A 53 21.13 -2.30 3.57
N ALA A 54 21.40 -3.56 3.92
CA ALA A 54 20.93 -4.71 3.14
C ALA A 54 19.39 -4.78 3.03
N GLU A 55 18.66 -4.37 4.07
CA GLU A 55 17.21 -4.28 4.01
C GLU A 55 16.73 -3.10 3.13
N ILE A 56 17.42 -1.96 3.17
CA ILE A 56 17.14 -0.80 2.30
C ILE A 56 17.40 -1.16 0.83
N ASP A 57 18.52 -1.81 0.52
CA ASP A 57 18.86 -2.26 -0.83
C ASP A 57 17.80 -3.23 -1.38
N LYS A 58 17.34 -4.16 -0.54
CA LYS A 58 16.24 -5.06 -0.89
C LYS A 58 14.95 -4.28 -1.19
N PHE A 59 14.63 -3.25 -0.41
CA PHE A 59 13.44 -2.43 -0.65
C PHE A 59 13.53 -1.69 -1.98
N ASN A 60 14.69 -1.10 -2.26
CA ASN A 60 14.94 -0.38 -3.50
C ASN A 60 14.86 -1.29 -4.72
N ALA A 61 15.50 -2.46 -4.67
CA ALA A 61 15.49 -3.42 -5.76
C ALA A 61 14.05 -3.85 -6.09
N PHE A 62 13.28 -4.24 -5.07
CA PHE A 62 11.89 -4.64 -5.25
C PHE A 62 11.01 -3.49 -5.75
N PHE A 63 11.15 -2.29 -5.17
CA PHE A 63 10.32 -1.15 -5.54
C PHE A 63 10.55 -0.72 -6.98
N LEU A 64 11.81 -0.65 -7.43
CA LEU A 64 12.15 -0.28 -8.80
C LEU A 64 11.66 -1.31 -9.82
N GLU A 65 11.76 -2.61 -9.50
CA GLU A 65 11.22 -3.68 -10.35
C GLU A 65 9.71 -3.55 -10.54
N GLN A 66 8.97 -3.28 -9.45
CA GLN A 66 7.52 -3.07 -9.53
C GLN A 66 7.14 -1.76 -10.23
N GLU A 67 7.90 -0.69 -10.02
CA GLU A 67 7.71 0.59 -10.71
C GLU A 67 7.87 0.43 -12.23
N GLU A 68 8.91 -0.27 -12.69
CA GLU A 68 9.13 -0.57 -14.10
C GLU A 68 7.98 -1.41 -14.69
N GLU A 69 7.57 -2.47 -13.99
CA GLU A 69 6.44 -3.30 -14.40
C GLU A 69 5.16 -2.48 -14.56
N PHE A 70 4.88 -1.56 -13.63
CA PHE A 70 3.70 -0.72 -13.67
C PHE A 70 3.71 0.27 -14.83
N VAL A 71 4.85 0.89 -15.13
CA VAL A 71 4.98 1.77 -16.30
C VAL A 71 4.68 1.02 -17.59
N ILE A 72 5.18 -0.21 -17.73
CA ILE A 72 4.94 -1.04 -18.91
C ILE A 72 3.45 -1.42 -19.00
N ARG A 73 2.87 -1.94 -17.92
CA ARG A 73 1.46 -2.36 -17.88
C ARG A 73 0.49 -1.22 -18.14
N GLN A 74 0.76 -0.03 -17.61
CA GLN A 74 -0.07 1.14 -17.86
C GLN A 74 -0.13 1.47 -19.35
N ARG A 75 1.03 1.47 -20.03
CA ARG A 75 1.09 1.73 -21.47
C ARG A 75 0.31 0.68 -22.27
N GLU A 76 0.49 -0.59 -21.95
CA GLU A 76 -0.23 -1.69 -22.63
C GLU A 76 -1.74 -1.60 -22.44
N LEU A 77 -2.19 -1.23 -21.22
CA LEU A 77 -3.60 -0.99 -20.92
C LEU A 77 -4.16 0.18 -21.72
N GLN A 78 -3.45 1.31 -21.81
CA GLN A 78 -3.85 2.46 -22.62
C GLN A 78 -4.03 2.08 -24.10
N GLU A 79 -3.08 1.33 -24.68
CA GLU A 79 -3.15 0.88 -26.08
C GLU A 79 -4.32 -0.11 -26.30
N ARG A 80 -4.68 -0.92 -25.30
CA ARG A 80 -5.86 -1.82 -25.37
C ARG A 80 -7.17 -1.06 -25.25
N ILE A 81 -7.26 -0.08 -24.34
CA ILE A 81 -8.42 0.80 -24.17
C ILE A 81 -8.70 1.55 -25.47
N GLN A 82 -7.67 2.16 -26.08
CA GLN A 82 -7.82 2.90 -27.34
C GLN A 82 -8.35 1.99 -28.46
N ARG A 83 -7.78 0.79 -28.62
CA ARG A 83 -8.23 -0.19 -29.62
C ARG A 83 -9.67 -0.65 -29.38
N ALA A 84 -10.07 -0.84 -28.13
CA ALA A 84 -11.44 -1.21 -27.78
C ALA A 84 -12.44 -0.08 -28.09
N ALA A 85 -12.04 1.18 -27.90
CA ALA A 85 -12.87 2.35 -28.22
C ALA A 85 -13.12 2.53 -29.73
N GLU A 86 -12.16 2.14 -30.56
CA GLU A 86 -12.26 2.20 -32.03
C GLU A 86 -12.93 0.97 -32.65
N ALA A 87 -13.11 -0.11 -31.88
CA ALA A 87 -13.67 -1.36 -32.37
C ALA A 87 -15.19 -1.25 -32.64
N ASN A 88 -15.66 -1.94 -33.67
CA ASN A 88 -17.09 -2.04 -33.93
C ASN A 88 -17.79 -2.82 -32.79
N PRO A 89 -19.00 -2.38 -32.37
CA PRO A 89 -19.78 -3.09 -31.36
C PRO A 89 -19.98 -4.56 -31.74
N SER A 90 -19.53 -5.45 -30.86
CA SER A 90 -19.68 -6.89 -30.99
C SER A 90 -19.61 -7.56 -29.62
N PRO A 91 -20.17 -8.77 -29.43
CA PRO A 91 -20.05 -9.49 -28.17
C PRO A 91 -18.59 -9.74 -27.73
N ALA A 92 -17.67 -9.85 -28.70
CA ALA A 92 -16.24 -9.98 -28.42
C ALA A 92 -15.63 -8.67 -27.90
N ALA A 93 -16.02 -7.53 -28.47
CA ALA A 93 -15.58 -6.21 -28.00
C ALA A 93 -16.11 -5.90 -26.60
N GLU A 94 -17.38 -6.22 -26.32
CA GLU A 94 -17.96 -6.07 -24.98
C GLU A 94 -17.24 -6.93 -23.93
N ALA A 95 -16.91 -8.18 -24.27
CA ALA A 95 -16.17 -9.07 -23.39
C ALA A 95 -14.73 -8.57 -23.13
N GLU A 96 -14.07 -7.97 -24.12
CA GLU A 96 -12.74 -7.37 -23.93
C GLU A 96 -12.80 -6.12 -23.06
N ILE A 97 -13.79 -5.25 -23.25
CA ILE A 97 -14.02 -4.09 -22.37
C ILE A 97 -14.19 -4.53 -20.92
N ALA A 98 -15.01 -5.56 -20.67
CA ALA A 98 -15.19 -6.09 -19.31
C ALA A 98 -13.91 -6.68 -18.71
N ARG A 99 -13.01 -7.25 -19.53
CA ARG A 99 -11.69 -7.73 -19.08
C ARG A 99 -10.78 -6.57 -18.72
N ILE A 100 -10.69 -5.57 -19.60
CA ILE A 100 -9.92 -4.34 -19.38
C ILE A 100 -10.39 -3.66 -18.08
N GLN A 101 -11.69 -3.51 -17.87
CA GLN A 101 -12.26 -2.92 -16.66
C GLN A 101 -11.77 -3.62 -15.38
N ARG A 102 -11.80 -4.96 -15.36
CA ARG A 102 -11.31 -5.73 -14.21
C ARG A 102 -9.81 -5.53 -13.99
N GLU A 103 -9.04 -5.58 -15.08
CA GLU A 103 -7.59 -5.44 -15.04
C GLU A 103 -7.15 -4.05 -14.57
N VAL A 104 -7.86 -3.00 -14.96
CA VAL A 104 -7.60 -1.62 -14.50
C VAL A 104 -7.84 -1.52 -12.97
N VAL A 105 -8.90 -2.14 -12.45
CA VAL A 105 -9.19 -2.15 -11.01
C VAL A 105 -8.11 -2.92 -10.22
N ASP A 106 -7.72 -4.10 -10.70
CA ASP A 106 -6.67 -4.91 -10.07
C ASP A 106 -5.32 -4.15 -10.09
N PHE A 107 -4.98 -3.55 -11.25
CA PHE A 107 -3.77 -2.76 -11.44
C PHE A 107 -3.71 -1.52 -10.53
N HIS A 108 -4.83 -0.80 -10.39
CA HIS A 108 -4.94 0.29 -9.41
C HIS A 108 -4.68 -0.22 -7.98
N GLY A 109 -5.27 -1.37 -7.62
CA GLY A 109 -5.05 -2.01 -6.33
C GLY A 109 -3.58 -2.32 -6.05
N GLU A 110 -2.88 -2.89 -7.02
CA GLU A 110 -1.45 -3.20 -6.92
C GLU A 110 -0.60 -1.94 -6.68
N MET A 111 -0.87 -0.84 -7.39
CA MET A 111 -0.14 0.43 -7.15
C MET A 111 -0.37 0.98 -5.74
N VAL A 112 -1.62 0.92 -5.24
CA VAL A 112 -1.94 1.31 -3.85
C VAL A 112 -1.21 0.42 -2.84
N LEU A 113 -1.08 -0.88 -3.13
CA LEU A 113 -0.30 -1.79 -2.31
C LEU A 113 1.18 -1.39 -2.29
N LEU A 114 1.76 -0.96 -3.41
CA LEU A 114 3.18 -0.56 -3.48
C LEU A 114 3.44 0.72 -2.67
N LEU A 115 2.51 1.68 -2.74
CA LEU A 115 2.55 2.87 -1.87
C LEU A 115 2.49 2.48 -0.38
N ASN A 116 1.65 1.49 -0.03
CA ASN A 116 1.56 1.01 1.34
C ASN A 116 2.84 0.29 1.78
N TYR A 117 3.43 -0.50 0.89
CA TYR A 117 4.72 -1.16 1.10
C TYR A 117 5.80 -0.15 1.49
N SER A 118 5.91 0.97 0.75
CA SER A 118 6.84 2.05 1.08
C SER A 118 6.61 2.60 2.50
N SER A 119 5.36 2.97 2.83
CA SER A 119 4.97 3.52 4.12
C SER A 119 5.24 2.58 5.31
N VAL A 120 4.91 1.29 5.15
CA VAL A 120 5.10 0.26 6.18
C VAL A 120 6.58 0.01 6.44
N ASN A 121 7.39 -0.11 5.38
CA ASN A 121 8.83 -0.36 5.52
C ASN A 121 9.55 0.85 6.12
N TYR A 122 9.24 2.08 5.68
CA TYR A 122 9.76 3.30 6.31
C TYR A 122 9.40 3.35 7.80
N THR A 123 8.15 3.06 8.15
CA THR A 123 7.70 3.04 9.55
C THR A 123 8.48 2.00 10.37
N GLY A 124 8.80 0.85 9.75
CA GLY A 124 9.64 -0.19 10.33
C GLY A 124 11.07 0.29 10.61
N LEU A 125 11.71 0.92 9.63
CA LEU A 125 13.05 1.51 9.74
C LEU A 125 13.09 2.56 10.87
N ALA A 126 12.15 3.51 10.87
CA ALA A 126 12.06 4.54 11.90
C ALA A 126 11.89 3.96 13.31
N LYS A 127 11.12 2.88 13.46
CA LYS A 127 10.91 2.21 14.75
C LYS A 127 12.10 1.39 15.21
N ILE A 128 12.82 0.71 14.30
CA ILE A 128 13.99 -0.08 14.67
C ILE A 128 15.18 0.83 15.01
N LEU A 129 15.38 1.92 14.26
CA LEU A 129 16.37 2.95 14.58
C LEU A 129 16.08 3.60 15.93
N LYS A 130 14.82 4.00 16.18
CA LYS A 130 14.40 4.50 17.51
C LYS A 130 14.66 3.49 18.63
N LYS A 131 14.54 2.19 18.35
CA LYS A 131 14.84 1.15 19.34
C LYS A 131 16.34 1.07 19.61
N PHE A 132 17.17 1.12 18.55
CA PHE A 132 18.62 1.09 18.66
C PHE A 132 19.10 2.25 19.53
N ASP A 133 18.78 3.50 19.16
CA ASP A 133 19.16 4.70 19.92
C ASP A 133 18.72 4.63 21.39
N LYS A 134 17.50 4.15 21.67
CA LYS A 134 17.02 3.97 23.05
C LYS A 134 17.81 2.93 23.86
N ARG A 135 18.37 1.93 23.19
CA ARG A 135 19.14 0.84 23.81
C ARG A 135 20.59 1.27 24.04
N THR A 136 21.15 2.05 23.12
CA THR A 136 22.57 2.41 23.06
C THR A 136 22.86 3.82 23.55
N GLY A 137 21.86 4.66 23.79
CA GLY A 137 22.07 6.09 24.06
C GLY A 137 22.59 6.87 22.85
N GLY A 138 22.69 6.25 21.68
CA GLY A 138 23.18 6.86 20.44
C GLY A 138 22.14 7.75 19.74
N VAL A 139 22.55 8.31 18.61
CA VAL A 139 21.75 9.25 17.79
C VAL A 139 21.75 8.88 16.31
N LEU A 140 21.83 7.58 15.99
CA LEU A 140 21.91 7.10 14.60
C LEU A 140 20.63 7.36 13.80
N ARG A 141 19.48 7.43 14.48
CA ARG A 141 18.20 7.55 13.77
C ARG A 141 18.13 8.77 12.85
N LEU A 142 18.61 9.92 13.29
CA LEU A 142 18.51 11.16 12.51
C LEU A 142 19.30 11.10 11.20
N PRO A 143 20.62 10.82 11.20
CA PRO A 143 21.40 10.76 9.96
C PRO A 143 20.92 9.64 9.04
N VAL A 144 20.56 8.47 9.58
CA VAL A 144 20.09 7.35 8.75
C VAL A 144 18.74 7.68 8.11
N ILE A 145 17.78 8.26 8.85
CA ILE A 145 16.48 8.63 8.27
C ILE A 145 16.66 9.69 7.18
N ALA A 146 17.56 10.66 7.34
CA ALA A 146 17.83 11.64 6.30
C ALA A 146 18.26 10.98 4.97
N GLY A 147 19.09 9.93 5.04
CA GLY A 147 19.45 9.13 3.87
C GLY A 147 18.29 8.30 3.31
N VAL A 148 17.46 7.71 4.17
CA VAL A 148 16.29 6.92 3.78
C VAL A 148 15.26 7.73 2.98
N LEU A 149 15.07 9.01 3.32
CA LEU A 149 14.12 9.89 2.63
C LEU A 149 14.48 10.16 1.16
N GLN A 150 15.71 9.81 0.73
CA GLN A 150 16.19 9.96 -0.63
C GLN A 150 16.30 8.63 -1.38
N GLN A 151 15.86 7.52 -0.75
CA GLN A 151 15.95 6.19 -1.35
C GLN A 151 14.80 5.97 -2.33
N PRO A 152 15.02 5.23 -3.43
CA PRO A 152 14.00 4.91 -4.42
C PRO A 152 12.70 4.38 -3.83
N PHE A 153 12.76 3.46 -2.86
CA PHE A 153 11.55 2.90 -2.26
C PHE A 153 10.68 3.93 -1.52
N PHE A 154 11.22 5.10 -1.21
CA PHE A 154 10.54 6.19 -0.51
C PHE A 154 10.06 7.31 -1.46
N THR A 155 10.70 7.49 -2.61
CA THR A 155 10.33 8.50 -3.61
C THR A 155 9.17 7.99 -4.47
N THR A 156 7.95 8.11 -3.96
CA THR A 156 6.75 7.50 -4.56
C THR A 156 5.99 8.41 -5.54
N ASP A 157 6.61 9.48 -6.02
CA ASP A 157 5.94 10.49 -6.85
C ASP A 157 5.44 9.90 -8.17
N LEU A 158 6.26 9.08 -8.84
CA LEU A 158 5.90 8.40 -10.09
C LEU A 158 4.71 7.45 -9.87
N ILE A 159 4.75 6.60 -8.84
CA ILE A 159 3.62 5.72 -8.54
C ILE A 159 2.33 6.52 -8.26
N SER A 160 2.46 7.67 -7.60
CA SER A 160 1.31 8.55 -7.33
C SER A 160 0.76 9.21 -8.60
N GLU A 161 1.60 9.43 -9.61
CA GLU A 161 1.17 9.84 -10.96
C GLU A 161 0.46 8.70 -11.68
N LEU A 162 1.05 7.50 -11.70
CA LEU A 162 0.45 6.32 -12.34
C LEU A 162 -0.94 5.99 -11.78
N VAL A 163 -1.13 6.13 -10.46
CA VAL A 163 -2.43 5.94 -9.81
C VAL A 163 -3.47 6.94 -10.33
N ARG A 164 -3.13 8.23 -10.40
CA ARG A 164 -4.03 9.29 -10.90
C ARG A 164 -4.39 9.08 -12.37
N ASP A 165 -3.42 8.68 -13.17
CA ASP A 165 -3.66 8.36 -14.57
C ASP A 165 -4.57 7.13 -14.71
N CYS A 166 -4.42 6.14 -13.82
CA CYS A 166 -5.29 4.96 -13.78
C CYS A 166 -6.73 5.29 -13.38
N GLU A 167 -6.90 6.21 -12.42
CA GLU A 167 -8.22 6.77 -12.09
C GLU A 167 -8.86 7.45 -13.30
N ALA A 168 -8.09 8.26 -14.06
CA ALA A 168 -8.58 8.87 -15.30
C ALA A 168 -8.93 7.82 -16.37
N MET A 169 -8.18 6.72 -16.46
CA MET A 169 -8.51 5.60 -17.34
C MET A 169 -9.82 4.90 -16.92
N MET A 170 -10.07 4.73 -15.62
CA MET A 170 -11.33 4.16 -15.13
C MET A 170 -12.52 4.99 -15.63
N GLU A 171 -12.49 6.31 -15.45
CA GLU A 171 -13.56 7.21 -15.93
C GLU A 171 -13.82 7.08 -17.45
N ALA A 172 -12.78 6.86 -18.24
CA ALA A 172 -12.92 6.68 -19.69
C ALA A 172 -13.56 5.33 -20.08
N VAL A 173 -13.32 4.27 -19.31
CA VAL A 173 -13.78 2.90 -19.60
C VAL A 173 -15.14 2.60 -18.93
N PHE A 174 -15.56 3.39 -17.94
CA PHE A 174 -16.85 3.28 -17.26
C PHE A 174 -17.79 4.46 -17.61
N PRO A 175 -18.54 4.42 -18.73
CA PRO A 175 -19.40 5.54 -19.11
C PRO A 175 -20.58 5.75 -18.12
N PRO A 176 -20.92 7.01 -17.77
CA PRO A 176 -21.87 7.34 -16.70
C PRO A 176 -23.31 6.85 -16.92
N ALA A 177 -23.72 6.54 -18.15
CA ALA A 177 -25.06 6.05 -18.48
C ALA A 177 -25.26 4.54 -18.22
N ALA A 178 -24.19 3.75 -18.18
CA ALA A 178 -24.25 2.33 -17.83
C ALA A 178 -24.35 2.11 -16.30
N VAL A 179 -24.05 3.16 -15.52
CA VAL A 179 -23.91 3.10 -14.06
C VAL A 179 -25.26 2.92 -13.34
N SER A 180 -26.41 3.29 -13.93
CA SER A 180 -27.66 3.29 -13.13
C SER A 180 -28.37 1.93 -12.98
N ALA A 181 -28.12 0.98 -13.90
CA ALA A 181 -28.80 -0.32 -13.93
C ALA A 181 -27.80 -1.48 -13.99
N ALA A 182 -26.74 -1.35 -14.80
CA ALA A 182 -25.67 -2.33 -14.81
C ALA A 182 -24.78 -2.20 -13.58
N ALA A 183 -24.54 -0.99 -13.00
CA ALA A 183 -23.73 -0.92 -11.78
C ALA A 183 -24.42 -1.56 -10.57
N ARG A 184 -25.74 -1.73 -10.50
CA ARG A 184 -26.31 -2.49 -9.36
C ARG A 184 -26.03 -3.98 -9.46
N ASP A 185 -26.25 -4.58 -10.63
CA ASP A 185 -25.99 -6.01 -10.87
C ASP A 185 -24.48 -6.31 -10.98
N LEU A 186 -23.71 -5.37 -11.52
CA LEU A 186 -22.26 -5.45 -11.66
C LEU A 186 -21.57 -5.07 -10.36
N GLU A 187 -22.03 -4.12 -9.54
CA GLU A 187 -21.55 -3.92 -8.16
C GLU A 187 -21.90 -5.12 -7.29
N GLU A 188 -23.08 -5.74 -7.40
CA GLU A 188 -23.36 -6.95 -6.61
C GLU A 188 -22.47 -8.12 -7.08
N ARG A 189 -22.29 -8.32 -8.38
CA ARG A 189 -21.44 -9.40 -8.92
C ARG A 189 -19.94 -9.10 -8.77
N GLN A 190 -19.53 -7.85 -8.87
CA GLN A 190 -18.15 -7.41 -8.64
C GLN A 190 -17.86 -7.28 -7.16
N ALA A 191 -18.78 -6.95 -6.27
CA ALA A 191 -18.55 -7.01 -4.83
C ALA A 191 -18.47 -8.46 -4.36
N VAL A 192 -19.27 -9.36 -4.94
CA VAL A 192 -19.16 -10.81 -4.69
C VAL A 192 -17.87 -11.38 -5.27
N ALA A 193 -17.45 -10.99 -6.48
CA ALA A 193 -16.19 -11.43 -7.09
C ALA A 193 -14.93 -10.70 -6.54
N ALA A 194 -15.03 -9.46 -6.08
CA ALA A 194 -13.98 -8.69 -5.43
C ALA A 194 -13.82 -9.10 -3.96
N ALA A 195 -14.89 -9.62 -3.32
CA ALA A 195 -14.77 -10.37 -2.09
C ALA A 195 -14.01 -11.70 -2.28
N GLU A 196 -14.01 -12.26 -3.50
CA GLU A 196 -13.19 -13.43 -3.88
C GLU A 196 -11.76 -13.05 -4.35
N GLN A 197 -11.54 -11.84 -4.89
CA GLN A 197 -10.21 -11.36 -5.30
C GLN A 197 -9.40 -10.89 -4.10
N SER A 198 -8.27 -11.56 -3.84
CA SER A 198 -7.33 -11.19 -2.78
C SER A 198 -6.95 -9.70 -2.84
N ILE A 199 -6.74 -9.17 -4.05
CA ILE A 199 -6.22 -7.81 -4.31
C ILE A 199 -7.13 -6.75 -3.69
N PHE A 200 -8.44 -6.77 -3.95
CA PHE A 200 -9.37 -5.78 -3.37
C PHE A 200 -9.31 -5.75 -1.84
N ARG A 201 -9.36 -6.92 -1.19
CA ARG A 201 -9.24 -7.01 0.27
C ARG A 201 -7.88 -6.50 0.77
N ASN A 202 -6.81 -6.82 0.04
CA ASN A 202 -5.46 -6.34 0.36
C ASN A 202 -5.40 -4.80 0.24
N THR A 203 -5.97 -4.23 -0.82
CA THR A 203 -6.03 -2.78 -1.08
C THR A 203 -6.79 -2.05 0.03
N VAL A 204 -7.95 -2.56 0.44
CA VAL A 204 -8.70 -2.00 1.58
C VAL A 204 -7.87 -2.02 2.86
N ALA A 205 -7.21 -3.15 3.16
CA ALA A 205 -6.34 -3.26 4.34
C ALA A 205 -5.14 -2.28 4.29
N ALA A 206 -4.59 -2.04 3.10
CA ALA A 206 -3.54 -1.07 2.86
C ALA A 206 -4.02 0.38 3.09
N LEU A 207 -5.18 0.76 2.56
CA LEU A 207 -5.76 2.09 2.77
C LEU A 207 -6.01 2.37 4.27
N LEU A 208 -6.59 1.40 4.98
CA LEU A 208 -6.78 1.50 6.44
C LEU A 208 -5.44 1.65 7.18
N THR A 209 -4.42 0.88 6.77
CA THR A 209 -3.07 1.00 7.32
C THR A 209 -2.51 2.40 7.15
N MET A 210 -2.60 2.98 5.95
CA MET A 210 -2.12 4.34 5.69
C MET A 210 -2.82 5.37 6.57
N GLN A 211 -4.14 5.24 6.77
CA GLN A 211 -4.91 6.12 7.65
C GLN A 211 -4.48 5.98 9.13
N GLU A 212 -4.23 4.77 9.59
CA GLU A 212 -3.72 4.52 10.96
C GLU A 212 -2.31 5.08 11.17
N VAL A 213 -1.42 4.92 10.18
CA VAL A 213 -0.05 5.46 10.23
C VAL A 213 -0.08 6.98 10.31
N ARG A 214 -1.05 7.63 9.63
CA ARG A 214 -1.27 9.08 9.64
C ARG A 214 -1.89 9.61 10.94
N SER A 215 -2.86 8.91 11.52
CA SER A 215 -3.54 9.31 12.77
C SER A 215 -2.66 9.16 14.02
N GLY A 216 -1.54 8.44 13.93
CA GLY A 216 -0.69 8.07 15.07
C GLY A 216 0.38 9.09 15.53
N SER A 217 0.43 10.33 15.01
CA SER A 217 1.42 11.31 15.46
C SER A 217 0.79 12.57 16.05
N SER A 218 0.86 12.75 17.37
CA SER A 218 0.46 13.98 18.08
C SER A 218 1.38 15.19 17.80
N THR A 219 2.39 15.04 16.94
CA THR A 219 3.27 16.10 16.46
C THR A 219 3.61 15.81 15.00
N VAL A 220 3.13 16.64 14.08
CA VAL A 220 3.60 16.65 12.68
C VAL A 220 4.95 17.36 12.69
N GLY A 221 6.02 16.65 12.31
CA GLY A 221 7.37 17.22 12.21
C GLY A 221 8.03 16.83 10.90
N HIS A 222 9.19 17.42 10.58
CA HIS A 222 9.93 17.20 9.33
C HIS A 222 10.29 15.72 9.04
N PHE A 223 10.24 14.85 10.06
CA PHE A 223 10.54 13.41 9.95
C PHE A 223 9.29 12.52 9.98
N SER A 224 8.10 13.12 10.07
CA SER A 224 6.85 12.41 9.83
C SER A 224 6.79 12.02 8.36
N LEU A 225 6.10 10.92 8.06
CA LEU A 225 5.78 10.60 6.67
C LEU A 225 5.15 11.83 6.01
N PRO A 226 5.60 12.25 4.82
CA PRO A 226 4.91 13.29 4.08
C PRO A 226 3.45 12.86 3.92
N PRO A 227 2.49 13.79 3.99
CA PRO A 227 1.14 13.47 3.61
C PRO A 227 1.22 12.98 2.16
N MET A 228 1.02 11.67 1.93
CA MET A 228 0.83 11.21 0.55
C MET A 228 -0.25 12.09 -0.09
N ALA A 229 -0.11 12.37 -1.38
CA ALA A 229 -1.19 13.04 -2.10
C ALA A 229 -2.52 12.38 -1.72
N PRO A 230 -3.57 13.16 -1.38
CA PRO A 230 -4.87 12.57 -1.20
C PRO A 230 -5.17 11.80 -2.48
N LEU A 231 -5.31 10.47 -2.37
CA LEU A 231 -5.81 9.64 -3.47
C LEU A 231 -7.17 10.24 -3.83
N PRO A 232 -7.32 10.90 -4.99
CA PRO A 232 -8.61 11.40 -5.41
C PRO A 232 -9.56 10.20 -5.51
N GLU A 233 -10.74 10.32 -4.93
CA GLU A 233 -11.84 9.39 -5.19
C GLU A 233 -11.68 7.91 -4.83
N SER A 234 -10.76 7.52 -3.93
CA SER A 234 -10.92 6.23 -3.21
C SER A 234 -12.15 6.19 -2.29
N GLU A 235 -13.01 7.22 -2.29
CA GLU A 235 -14.26 7.23 -1.54
C GLU A 235 -15.19 6.09 -1.96
N TRP A 236 -15.25 5.68 -3.24
CA TRP A 236 -16.10 4.55 -3.62
C TRP A 236 -15.62 3.23 -3.00
N LEU A 237 -14.29 3.00 -2.94
CA LEU A 237 -13.68 1.85 -2.27
C LEU A 237 -13.94 1.87 -0.76
N VAL A 238 -13.83 3.04 -0.12
CA VAL A 238 -14.06 3.18 1.32
C VAL A 238 -15.56 3.12 1.66
N GLN A 239 -16.44 3.66 0.82
CA GLN A 239 -17.91 3.61 0.97
C GLN A 239 -18.45 2.18 0.79
N SER A 240 -17.85 1.37 -0.10
CA SER A 240 -18.22 -0.05 -0.26
C SER A 240 -17.97 -0.89 1.00
N VAL A 241 -17.05 -0.45 1.88
CA VAL A 241 -16.72 -1.11 3.15
C VAL A 241 -17.49 -0.50 4.33
N SER A 242 -18.14 0.65 4.13
CA SER A 242 -19.06 1.23 5.10
C SER A 242 -20.38 0.46 5.10
N VAL A 243 -20.32 -0.80 5.53
CA VAL A 243 -21.48 -1.55 6.03
C VAL A 243 -22.12 -0.65 7.09
N GLN A 244 -23.30 -0.13 6.79
CA GLN A 244 -24.11 0.59 7.77
C GLN A 244 -24.18 -0.30 9.03
N PRO A 245 -23.95 0.25 10.24
CA PRO A 245 -24.23 -0.50 11.45
C PRO A 245 -25.68 -1.00 11.34
N PRO A 246 -25.96 -2.27 11.72
CA PRO A 246 -27.30 -2.81 11.62
C PRO A 246 -28.27 -1.84 12.31
N PRO A 247 -29.47 -1.59 11.74
CA PRO A 247 -30.44 -0.73 12.39
C PRO A 247 -30.68 -1.24 13.80
N SER A 248 -30.53 -0.35 14.78
CA SER A 248 -30.78 -0.62 16.19
C SER A 248 -32.10 -1.37 16.32
N SER A 249 -32.07 -2.61 16.82
CA SER A 249 -33.28 -3.39 17.06
C SER A 249 -34.30 -2.56 17.84
N PRO A 250 -35.58 -2.54 17.44
CA PRO A 250 -36.59 -1.80 18.17
C PRO A 250 -36.67 -2.34 19.60
N LEU A 251 -36.51 -1.44 20.57
CA LEU A 251 -36.73 -1.71 21.98
C LEU A 251 -38.14 -2.29 22.15
N ILE A 252 -38.21 -3.57 22.54
CA ILE A 252 -39.46 -4.17 23.00
C ILE A 252 -39.82 -3.46 24.31
N PRO A 253 -41.00 -2.81 24.41
CA PRO A 253 -41.45 -2.25 25.68
C PRO A 253 -41.77 -3.43 26.62
N THR A 254 -41.02 -3.55 27.71
CA THR A 254 -41.43 -4.36 28.85
C THR A 254 -42.68 -3.74 29.45
N GLN A 255 -43.80 -4.47 29.38
CA GLN A 255 -44.92 -4.30 30.31
C GLN A 255 -44.59 -4.99 31.63
#